data_AF-A0A9N9XD92-F1
#
_entry.id   AF-A0A9N9XD92-F1
#
_cell.length_a   1.000
_cell.length_b   1.000
_cell.length_c   1.000
_cell.angle_alpha   90.00
_cell.angle_beta   90.00
_cell.angle_gamma   90.00
#
_symmetry.space_group_name_H-M   'P 1'
#
loop_
_entity.id
_entity.type
_entity.pdbx_description
1 polymer ?
#
loop_
_entity_poly.entity_id
_entity_poly.type
_entity_poly.pdbx_seq_one_letter_code
_entity_poly.pdbx_strand_id
1 'polypeptide(L)'
;MQTNKVVLLIATGIVGENLNETNAVSWLEQYGYITTSETAHTDITETLQKFQEKYNLTADGKLNRETMELMQKPRCIQGDNAYAVKSSWKKFDIKWYFPQFTKAALLSI
;
A
#
# COMPACT_ATOMS: atom_id res chain seq x y z
N MET A 1 -18.81 -17.85 43.60
CA MET A 1 -18.45 -18.14 42.19
C MET A 1 -18.28 -16.80 41.50
N GLN A 2 -17.04 -16.40 41.25
CA GLN A 2 -16.71 -15.07 40.73
C GLN A 2 -16.40 -15.21 39.23
N THR A 3 -17.27 -14.67 38.39
CA THR A 3 -17.12 -14.71 36.93
C THR A 3 -16.12 -13.63 36.52
N ASN A 4 -14.88 -14.03 36.31
CA ASN A 4 -13.85 -13.18 35.72
C ASN A 4 -14.19 -12.98 34.23
N LYS A 5 -14.81 -11.83 33.92
CA LYS A 5 -15.06 -11.42 32.54
C LYS A 5 -13.75 -10.92 31.95
N VAL A 6 -13.18 -11.70 31.03
CA VAL A 6 -12.04 -11.28 30.21
C VAL A 6 -12.57 -10.29 29.18
N VAL A 7 -12.35 -8.99 29.42
CA VAL A 7 -12.64 -7.95 28.43
C VAL A 7 -11.50 -7.95 27.43
N LEU A 8 -11.78 -8.47 26.23
CA LEU A 8 -10.87 -8.43 25.09
C LEU A 8 -10.80 -6.98 24.58
N LEU A 9 -9.77 -6.24 24.99
CA LEU A 9 -9.39 -5.00 24.31
C LEU A 9 -8.62 -5.40 23.04
N ILE A 10 -9.34 -5.60 21.94
CA ILE A 10 -8.72 -5.58 20.62
C ILE A 10 -8.19 -4.16 20.40
N ALA A 11 -6.88 -3.98 20.58
CA ALA A 11 -6.20 -2.84 20.00
C ALA A 11 -6.26 -3.02 18.48
N THR A 12 -7.33 -2.51 17.87
CA THR A 12 -7.35 -2.25 16.44
C THR A 12 -6.27 -1.19 16.20
N GLY A 13 -5.05 -1.65 15.95
CA GLY A 13 -4.03 -0.87 15.27
C GLY A 13 -4.47 -0.64 13.83
N ILE A 14 -5.51 0.14 13.64
CA ILE A 14 -5.78 0.89 12.42
C ILE A 14 -5.68 2.34 12.86
N VAL A 15 -4.45 2.84 12.90
CA VAL A 15 -4.27 4.24 12.51
C VAL A 15 -4.39 4.23 10.98
N GLY A 16 -5.62 4.01 10.51
CA GLY A 16 -6.01 4.52 9.21
C GLY A 16 -6.12 6.02 9.41
N GLU A 17 -4.99 6.72 9.32
CA GLU A 17 -5.05 8.16 9.14
C GLU A 17 -5.94 8.40 7.93
N ASN A 18 -6.99 9.22 8.12
CA ASN A 18 -7.83 9.63 7.01
C ASN A 18 -6.91 10.25 5.95
N LEU A 19 -6.85 9.60 4.79
CA LEU A 19 -5.92 9.94 3.74
C LEU A 19 -6.36 11.30 3.15
N ASN A 20 -5.76 12.38 3.66
CA ASN A 20 -6.02 13.74 3.20
C ASN A 20 -5.10 14.07 2.01
N GLU A 21 -5.34 15.21 1.35
CA GLU A 21 -4.50 15.68 0.23
C GLU A 21 -3.01 15.73 0.58
N THR A 22 -2.65 16.16 1.79
CA THR A 22 -1.26 16.21 2.27
C THR A 22 -0.61 14.83 2.40
N ASN A 23 -1.39 13.82 2.79
CA ASN A 23 -0.90 12.44 2.97
C ASN A 23 -0.99 11.65 1.67
N ALA A 24 -1.80 12.08 0.71
CA ALA A 24 -1.89 11.48 -0.61
C ALA A 24 -0.61 11.71 -1.43
N VAL A 25 0.00 12.89 -1.32
CA VAL A 25 1.25 13.22 -2.01
C VAL A 25 2.40 12.33 -1.52
N SER A 26 2.55 12.17 -0.20
CA SER A 26 3.58 11.30 0.37
C SER A 26 3.36 9.82 -0.01
N TRP A 27 2.10 9.39 -0.11
CA TRP A 27 1.76 8.06 -0.62
C TRP A 27 2.18 7.91 -2.10
N LEU A 28 1.84 8.88 -2.95
CA LEU A 28 2.19 8.85 -4.37
C LEU A 28 3.71 8.82 -4.57
N GLU A 29 4.46 9.56 -3.76
CA GLU A 29 5.92 9.49 -3.72
C GLU A 29 6.42 8.10 -3.30
N GLN A 30 5.88 7.52 -2.22
CA GLN A 30 6.27 6.20 -1.72
C GLN A 30 6.11 5.10 -2.78
N TYR A 31 5.03 5.15 -3.56
CA TYR A 31 4.78 4.18 -4.63
C TYR A 31 5.36 4.59 -6.00
N GLY A 32 6.10 5.70 -6.03
CA GLY A 32 6.88 6.21 -7.16
C GLY A 32 6.06 6.83 -8.29
N TYR A 33 4.86 7.30 -8.00
CA TYR A 33 4.07 8.11 -8.93
C TYR A 33 4.63 9.53 -9.09
N ILE A 34 5.39 10.02 -8.10
CA ILE A 34 6.04 11.33 -8.09
C ILE A 34 7.53 11.13 -7.79
N THR A 35 8.41 11.85 -8.49
CA THR A 35 9.84 11.91 -8.15
C THR A 35 10.17 13.23 -7.45
N THR A 36 11.15 13.23 -6.53
CA THR A 36 11.51 14.43 -5.74
C THR A 36 11.95 15.62 -6.61
N SER A 37 12.52 15.36 -7.79
CA SER A 37 12.87 16.37 -8.81
C SER A 37 11.64 17.05 -9.44
N GLU A 38 10.51 16.37 -9.45
CA GLU A 38 9.29 16.72 -10.18
C GLU A 38 8.29 17.49 -9.31
N THR A 39 8.49 17.51 -7.98
CA THR A 39 7.65 18.20 -7.00
C THR A 39 7.45 19.70 -7.27
N ALA A 40 8.31 20.33 -8.07
CA ALA A 40 8.17 21.73 -8.45
C ALA A 40 7.20 21.98 -9.64
N HIS A 41 6.88 20.96 -10.46
CA HIS A 41 6.16 21.15 -11.73
C HIS A 41 5.16 20.04 -12.11
N THR A 42 5.11 18.91 -11.39
CA THR A 42 4.21 17.81 -11.76
C THR A 42 2.80 18.08 -11.22
N ASP A 43 1.83 18.11 -12.13
CA ASP A 43 0.43 18.23 -11.78
C ASP A 43 -0.05 16.95 -11.07
N ILE A 44 -0.37 17.07 -9.78
CA ILE A 44 -0.90 15.99 -8.95
C ILE A 44 -2.20 15.44 -9.58
N THR A 45 -2.97 16.29 -10.26
CA THR A 45 -4.20 15.92 -10.95
C THR A 45 -3.93 14.90 -12.05
N GLU A 46 -2.93 15.15 -12.90
CA GLU A 46 -2.54 14.23 -13.99
C GLU A 46 -2.04 12.89 -13.42
N THR A 47 -1.32 12.95 -12.30
CA THR A 47 -0.81 11.76 -11.61
C THR A 47 -1.95 10.92 -11.05
N LEU A 48 -2.95 11.55 -10.43
CA LEU A 48 -4.14 10.89 -9.93
C LEU A 48 -4.98 10.30 -11.07
N GLN A 49 -5.10 10.99 -12.21
CA GLN A 49 -5.79 10.45 -13.39
C GLN A 49 -5.12 9.16 -13.86
N LYS A 50 -3.79 9.14 -14.03
CA LYS A 50 -3.04 7.94 -14.43
C LYS A 50 -3.20 6.79 -13.42
N PHE A 51 -3.21 7.10 -12.13
CA PHE A 51 -3.49 6.11 -11.09
C PHE A 51 -4.91 5.53 -11.25
N GLN A 52 -5.91 6.39 -11.37
CA GLN A 52 -7.30 5.99 -11.53
C GLN A 52 -7.51 5.14 -12.78
N GLU A 53 -6.94 5.54 -13.92
CA GLU A 53 -6.98 4.77 -15.16
C GLU A 53 -6.37 3.38 -15.00
N LYS A 54 -5.20 3.27 -14.33
CA LYS A 54 -4.52 1.99 -14.11
C LYS A 54 -5.38 0.99 -13.33
N TYR A 55 -6.15 1.48 -12.36
CA TYR A 55 -6.98 0.66 -11.49
C TYR A 55 -8.47 0.64 -11.88
N ASN A 56 -8.80 1.12 -13.09
CA ASN A 56 -10.17 1.19 -13.61
C ASN A 56 -11.14 1.95 -12.69
N LEU A 57 -10.66 3.02 -12.05
CA LEU A 57 -11.48 4.00 -11.35
C LEU A 57 -11.91 5.13 -12.29
N THR A 58 -12.84 5.97 -11.83
CA THR A 58 -13.20 7.20 -12.55
C THR A 58 -12.00 8.16 -12.57
N ALA A 59 -11.44 8.44 -13.75
CA ALA A 59 -10.25 9.27 -13.94
C ALA A 59 -10.56 10.78 -13.87
N ASP A 60 -11.09 11.23 -12.74
CA ASP A 60 -11.44 12.63 -12.49
C ASP A 60 -10.25 13.47 -12.00
N GLY A 61 -9.12 12.84 -11.68
CA GLY A 61 -7.92 13.49 -11.12
C GLY A 61 -8.10 13.98 -9.69
N LYS A 62 -9.16 13.55 -9.00
CA LYS A 62 -9.49 13.97 -7.66
C LYS A 62 -9.31 12.82 -6.67
N LEU A 63 -8.94 13.20 -5.45
CA LEU A 63 -8.87 12.27 -4.33
C LEU A 63 -10.27 11.96 -3.80
N ASN A 64 -11.06 11.24 -4.59
CA ASN A 64 -12.39 10.80 -4.20
C ASN A 64 -12.33 9.61 -3.23
N ARG A 65 -13.47 9.29 -2.60
CA ARG A 65 -13.56 8.22 -1.59
C ARG A 65 -13.08 6.87 -2.13
N GLU A 66 -13.43 6.53 -3.36
CA GLU A 66 -13.06 5.25 -3.98
C GLU A 66 -11.55 5.15 -4.21
N THR A 67 -10.91 6.25 -4.68
CA THR A 67 -9.46 6.38 -4.80
C THR A 67 -8.79 6.19 -3.44
N MET A 68 -9.27 6.88 -2.40
CA MET A 68 -8.71 6.78 -1.05
C MET A 68 -8.85 5.37 -0.46
N GLU A 69 -10.02 4.76 -0.60
CA GLU A 69 -10.26 3.38 -0.16
C GLU A 69 -9.32 2.39 -0.85
N LEU A 70 -9.02 2.60 -2.13
CA LEU A 70 -8.06 1.77 -2.85
C LEU A 70 -6.63 2.01 -2.37
N MET A 71 -6.21 3.26 -2.19
CA MET A 71 -4.87 3.62 -1.71
C MET A 71 -4.59 3.08 -0.29
N GLN A 72 -5.60 3.00 0.56
CA GLN A 72 -5.49 2.51 1.95
C GLN A 72 -5.51 0.97 2.06
N LYS A 73 -5.87 0.23 1.00
CA LYS A 73 -5.84 -1.23 1.04
C LYS A 73 -4.41 -1.74 1.23
N PRO A 74 -4.20 -2.77 2.08
CA PRO A 74 -2.87 -3.33 2.31
C PRO A 74 -2.31 -3.87 0.99
N ARG A 75 -1.07 -3.47 0.68
CA ARG A 75 -0.38 -3.76 -0.58
C ARG A 75 1.12 -3.97 -0.34
N CYS A 76 1.84 -4.47 -1.33
CA CYS A 76 3.30 -4.58 -1.23
C CYS A 76 3.94 -3.19 -1.18
N ILE A 77 5.04 -3.03 -0.45
CA ILE A 77 5.78 -1.76 -0.35
C ILE A 77 6.51 -1.40 -1.66
N GLN A 78 6.65 -2.35 -2.58
CA GLN A 78 7.27 -2.09 -3.88
C GLN A 78 6.42 -1.11 -4.69
N GLY A 79 7.05 -0.02 -5.15
CA GLY A 79 6.43 0.99 -6.00
C GLY A 79 5.92 0.42 -7.32
N ASP A 80 4.89 1.06 -7.86
CA ASP A 80 4.18 0.63 -9.06
C ASP A 80 4.97 0.88 -10.36
N ASN A 81 5.80 1.90 -10.32
CA ASN A 81 6.73 2.30 -11.37
C ASN A 81 8.12 1.66 -11.21
N ALA A 82 8.34 0.90 -10.13
CA ALA A 82 9.63 0.28 -9.89
C ALA A 82 9.93 -0.65 -11.05
N TYR A 83 11.13 -0.52 -11.62
CA TYR A 83 11.65 -1.31 -12.73
C TYR A 83 11.45 -2.80 -12.45
N ALA A 84 10.28 -3.31 -12.82
CA ALA A 84 10.00 -4.72 -12.77
C ALA A 84 11.02 -5.33 -13.71
N VAL A 85 11.91 -6.16 -13.16
CA VAL A 85 12.77 -7.02 -13.96
C VAL A 85 11.80 -7.93 -14.72
N LYS A 86 11.38 -7.49 -15.91
CA LYS A 86 10.37 -8.18 -16.74
C LYS A 86 10.84 -9.54 -17.21
N SER A 87 12.10 -9.88 -16.96
CA SER A 87 12.65 -11.18 -17.32
C SER A 87 12.22 -12.23 -16.29
N SER A 88 11.42 -13.18 -16.76
CA SER A 88 11.22 -14.44 -16.06
C SER A 88 12.57 -15.12 -15.79
N TRP A 89 12.63 -15.88 -14.70
CA TRP A 89 13.79 -16.71 -14.39
C TRP A 89 14.07 -17.66 -15.56
N LYS A 90 15.32 -17.68 -16.03
CA LYS A 90 15.75 -18.62 -17.08
C LYS A 90 15.96 -20.04 -16.57
N LYS A 91 16.00 -20.24 -15.25
CA LYS A 91 16.15 -21.54 -14.58
C LYS A 91 14.82 -21.96 -13.98
N PHE A 92 14.53 -23.25 -14.06
CA PHE A 92 13.28 -23.84 -13.56
C PHE A 92 13.41 -24.41 -12.13
N ASP A 93 14.62 -24.82 -11.73
CA ASP A 93 14.89 -25.27 -10.36
C ASP A 93 15.28 -24.06 -9.49
N ILE A 94 14.28 -23.50 -8.80
CA ILE A 94 14.44 -22.35 -7.91
C ILE A 94 14.58 -22.86 -6.47
N LYS A 95 15.69 -22.50 -5.82
CA LYS A 95 15.97 -22.86 -4.44
C LYS A 95 15.80 -21.63 -3.55
N TRP A 96 15.16 -21.79 -2.39
CA TRP A 96 14.92 -20.73 -1.41
C TRP A 96 15.40 -21.14 -0.02
N TYR A 97 15.83 -20.14 0.75
CA TYR A 97 16.29 -20.28 2.13
C TYR A 97 15.58 -19.23 2.99
N PHE A 98 15.03 -19.66 4.13
CA PHE A 98 14.33 -18.78 5.08
C PHE A 98 15.24 -18.56 6.29
N PRO A 99 15.97 -17.42 6.36
CA PRO A 99 16.97 -17.19 7.41
C PRO A 99 16.36 -16.92 8.78
N GLN A 100 15.09 -16.49 8.83
CA GLN A 100 14.40 -16.10 10.05
C GLN A 100 12.91 -16.42 9.98
N PHE A 101 12.32 -16.71 11.13
CA PHE A 101 10.90 -17.00 11.28
C PHE A 101 10.33 -16.21 12.46
N THR A 102 9.16 -15.60 12.27
CA THR A 102 8.45 -14.90 13.34
C THR A 102 7.39 -15.82 13.96
N LYS A 103 7.52 -16.08 15.27
CA LYS A 103 6.64 -16.99 16.02
C LYS A 103 5.16 -16.52 16.09
N ALA A 104 4.90 -15.25 15.80
CA ALA A 104 3.57 -14.63 15.83
C ALA A 104 2.54 -15.32 14.90
N ALA A 105 2.98 -16.05 13.88
CA ALA A 105 2.08 -16.76 12.96
C ALA A 105 1.52 -18.11 13.50
N LEU A 106 2.07 -18.66 14.59
CA LEU A 106 1.73 -20.02 15.07
C LEU A 106 0.70 -20.06 16.21
N LEU A 107 0.34 -18.93 16.81
CA LEU A 107 -0.56 -18.88 17.98
C LEU A 107 -2.03 -18.56 17.62
N SER A 108 -2.38 -18.65 16.33
CA SER A 108 -3.71 -18.31 15.82
C SER A 108 -4.52 -19.53 15.31
N ILE A 109 -4.11 -20.76 15.67
CA ILE A 109 -4.82 -22.01 15.34
C ILE A 109 -5.37 -22.63 16.62
#